data_AF-A0A1Q6V2S2-F1
#
_entry.id   AF-A0A1Q6V2S2-F1
#
_cell.length_a   1.000
_cell.length_b   1.000
_cell.length_c   1.000
_cell.angle_alpha   90.00
_cell.angle_beta   90.00
_cell.angle_gamma   90.00
#
_symmetry.space_group_name_H-M   'P 1'
#
loop_
_entity.id
_entity.type
_entity.pdbx_description
1 polymer ?
#
loop_
_entity_poly.entity_id
_entity_poly.type
_entity_poly.pdbx_seq_one_letter_code
_entity_poly.pdbx_strand_id
1 'polypeptide(L)'
;MKKNFFLLFLIFAIFQSSCFGFSLFKKKKQLLHEEEPLKGYYGTLPNLTEQFRELNENKNIEHLYDSKQDLNRDNLLKAPLDNKKYVDIIIKKPKETEFMVDIFDIKNIIEKLKKCIDTTNDIQRFNSLNSNLIDNITYIEKKYKGKVEENYQLYKTLLNLAKESRTLSTLRMEAQTYSKYMMYSGEGAKYKI
;
A
#
# COMPACT_ATOMS: atom_id res chain seq x y z
N MET A 1 -15.73 -55.68 5.83
CA MET A 1 -16.42 -54.49 6.38
C MET A 1 -15.59 -53.61 7.34
N LYS A 2 -14.33 -53.94 7.70
CA LYS A 2 -13.54 -53.13 8.66
C LYS A 2 -12.75 -51.95 8.07
N LYS A 3 -12.40 -51.98 6.77
CA LYS A 3 -11.63 -50.90 6.11
C LYS A 3 -12.41 -49.59 5.95
N ASN A 4 -13.69 -49.67 5.65
CA ASN A 4 -14.54 -48.49 5.46
C ASN A 4 -14.80 -47.74 6.78
N PHE A 5 -14.79 -48.47 7.91
CA PHE A 5 -14.94 -47.87 9.24
C PHE A 5 -13.69 -47.09 9.66
N PHE A 6 -12.50 -47.59 9.30
CA PHE A 6 -11.23 -46.91 9.58
C PHE A 6 -11.07 -45.62 8.77
N LEU A 7 -11.54 -45.62 7.52
CA LEU A 7 -11.52 -44.43 6.66
C LEU A 7 -12.48 -43.33 7.17
N LEU A 8 -13.64 -43.73 7.70
CA LEU A 8 -14.61 -42.81 8.31
C LEU A 8 -14.07 -42.18 9.61
N PHE A 9 -13.31 -42.94 10.40
CA PHE A 9 -12.66 -42.44 11.60
C PHE A 9 -11.53 -41.45 11.29
N LEU A 10 -10.79 -41.67 10.19
CA LEU A 10 -9.74 -40.75 9.74
C LEU A 10 -10.32 -39.41 9.27
N ILE A 11 -11.46 -39.40 8.60
CA ILE A 11 -12.14 -38.17 8.15
C ILE A 11 -12.70 -37.39 9.35
N PHE A 12 -13.21 -38.08 10.38
CA PHE A 12 -13.71 -37.43 11.59
C PHE A 12 -12.59 -36.77 12.42
N ALA A 13 -11.38 -37.36 12.43
CA ALA A 13 -10.23 -36.80 13.13
C ALA A 13 -9.68 -35.52 12.47
N ILE A 14 -9.80 -35.38 11.15
CA ILE A 14 -9.34 -34.18 10.40
C ILE A 14 -10.29 -32.99 10.60
N PHE A 15 -11.58 -33.23 10.89
CA PHE A 15 -12.56 -32.17 11.13
C PHE A 15 -12.48 -31.54 12.53
N GLN A 16 -11.75 -32.14 13.48
CA GLN A 16 -11.64 -31.61 14.86
C GLN A 16 -10.47 -30.63 15.06
N SER A 17 -9.52 -30.51 14.11
CA SER A 17 -8.41 -29.56 14.21
C SER A 17 -8.76 -28.13 13.78
N SER A 18 -10.00 -27.87 13.37
CA SER A 18 -10.53 -26.51 13.13
C SER A 18 -11.69 -26.21 14.07
N CYS A 19 -11.47 -26.36 15.38
CA CYS A 19 -12.36 -25.79 16.38
C CYS A 19 -12.06 -24.29 16.49
N PHE A 20 -12.80 -23.53 15.71
CA PHE A 20 -13.07 -22.12 15.95
C PHE A 20 -13.43 -21.89 17.42
N GLY A 21 -12.74 -20.95 18.05
CA GLY A 21 -13.11 -20.42 19.36
C GLY A 21 -14.48 -19.75 19.31
N PHE A 22 -15.54 -20.52 19.59
CA PHE A 22 -16.84 -19.98 19.93
C PHE A 22 -16.83 -19.61 21.43
N SER A 23 -16.59 -18.32 21.69
CA SER A 23 -17.01 -17.65 22.92
C SER A 23 -18.55 -17.60 22.96
N LEU A 24 -19.19 -18.74 23.18
CA LEU A 24 -20.62 -18.87 23.49
C LEU A 24 -20.72 -19.18 24.97
N PHE A 25 -20.73 -18.15 25.82
CA PHE A 25 -21.32 -18.07 27.16
C PHE A 25 -20.77 -16.81 27.86
N LYS A 26 -20.94 -15.62 27.24
CA LYS A 26 -20.93 -14.38 28.01
C LYS A 26 -22.31 -14.22 28.63
N LYS A 27 -22.41 -14.55 29.93
CA LYS A 27 -23.51 -14.10 30.79
C LYS A 27 -23.65 -12.59 30.58
N LYS A 28 -24.80 -12.14 30.07
CA LYS A 28 -25.13 -10.71 29.93
C LYS A 28 -25.18 -10.15 31.36
N LYS A 29 -24.13 -9.44 31.80
CA LYS A 29 -24.21 -8.64 33.02
C LYS A 29 -25.29 -7.60 32.76
N GLN A 30 -26.39 -7.70 33.51
CA GLN A 30 -27.40 -6.67 33.59
C GLN A 30 -26.69 -5.46 34.23
N LEU A 31 -26.45 -4.41 33.44
CA LEU A 31 -25.98 -3.13 33.93
C LEU A 31 -27.12 -2.57 34.79
N LEU A 32 -27.04 -2.82 36.09
CA LEU A 32 -27.82 -2.13 37.10
C LEU A 32 -27.16 -0.75 37.23
N HIS A 33 -27.55 0.16 36.33
CA HIS A 33 -27.29 1.57 36.49
C HIS A 33 -28.44 2.07 37.38
N GLU A 34 -28.16 2.09 38.68
CA GLU A 34 -28.90 2.91 39.64
C GLU A 34 -28.51 4.35 39.30
N GLU A 35 -29.26 4.98 38.40
CA GLU A 35 -29.00 6.34 37.94
C GLU A 35 -29.74 7.33 38.84
N GLU A 36 -28.96 7.99 39.69
CA GLU A 36 -29.25 9.36 40.13
C GLU A 36 -29.75 10.21 38.94
N PRO A 37 -30.67 11.17 39.16
CA PRO A 37 -31.18 11.97 38.05
C PRO A 37 -30.04 12.69 37.34
N LEU A 38 -29.79 12.29 36.09
CA LEU A 38 -28.89 12.94 35.14
C LEU A 38 -29.09 14.46 35.22
N LYS A 39 -28.09 15.17 35.76
CA LYS A 39 -27.97 16.62 35.66
C LYS A 39 -27.59 16.99 34.21
N GLY A 40 -28.52 16.73 33.29
CA GLY A 40 -28.42 17.11 31.89
C GLY A 40 -29.13 18.43 31.62
N TYR A 41 -28.73 19.11 30.55
CA TYR A 41 -29.43 20.29 30.03
C TYR A 41 -30.86 19.89 29.63
N TYR A 42 -31.86 20.45 30.30
CA TYR A 42 -33.27 20.33 29.91
C TYR A 42 -33.63 21.46 28.95
N GLY A 43 -33.79 21.13 27.66
CA GLY A 43 -34.17 22.08 26.61
C GLY A 43 -33.87 21.55 25.22
N THR A 44 -34.40 22.20 24.19
CA THR A 44 -34.02 21.95 22.79
C THR A 44 -32.62 22.52 22.53
N LEU A 45 -31.73 21.71 21.94
CA LEU A 45 -30.38 22.16 21.60
C LEU A 45 -30.44 23.37 20.66
N PRO A 46 -29.60 24.40 20.88
CA PRO A 46 -29.49 25.52 19.96
C PRO A 46 -29.01 25.02 18.59
N ASN A 47 -29.60 25.55 17.52
CA ASN A 47 -29.21 25.20 16.16
C ASN A 47 -27.86 25.85 15.82
N LEU A 48 -26.78 25.08 15.89
CA LEU A 48 -25.43 25.55 15.60
C LEU A 48 -25.12 25.65 14.10
N THR A 49 -26.03 25.20 13.22
CA THR A 49 -25.80 25.14 11.77
C THR A 49 -25.52 26.52 11.17
N GLU A 50 -26.11 27.58 11.75
CA GLU A 50 -25.87 28.97 11.33
C GLU A 50 -24.43 29.42 11.63
N GLN A 51 -23.86 29.03 12.77
CA GLN A 51 -22.50 29.38 13.18
C GLN A 51 -21.41 28.67 12.36
N PHE A 52 -21.74 27.49 11.82
CA PHE A 52 -20.84 26.72 10.95
C PHE A 52 -21.07 26.97 9.46
N ARG A 53 -22.09 27.76 9.07
CA ARG A 53 -22.38 28.06 7.66
C ARG A 53 -21.23 28.86 7.03
N GLU A 54 -20.67 29.82 7.74
CA GLU A 54 -19.54 30.65 7.28
C GLU A 54 -18.21 29.87 7.16
N LEU A 55 -18.05 28.77 7.89
CA LEU A 55 -16.85 27.92 7.86
C LEU A 55 -16.91 26.84 6.76
N ASN A 56 -18.11 26.49 6.28
CA ASN A 56 -18.35 25.46 5.27
C ASN A 56 -18.58 26.02 3.86
N GLU A 57 -18.53 27.33 3.69
CA GLU A 57 -18.37 27.89 2.35
C GLU A 57 -17.01 27.39 1.85
N ASN A 58 -17.06 26.49 0.86
CA ASN A 58 -15.92 26.01 0.10
C ASN A 58 -15.19 27.22 -0.50
N LYS A 59 -14.38 27.90 0.30
CA LYS A 59 -13.36 28.81 -0.18
C LYS A 59 -12.38 27.90 -0.88
N ASN A 60 -12.60 27.75 -2.18
CA ASN A 60 -11.63 27.21 -3.10
C ASN A 60 -10.39 28.06 -2.87
N ILE A 61 -9.42 27.53 -2.13
CA ILE A 61 -8.14 28.20 -1.93
C ILE A 61 -7.47 28.07 -3.29
N GLU A 62 -7.74 29.03 -4.18
CA GLU A 62 -6.91 29.20 -5.36
C GLU A 62 -5.48 29.30 -4.86
N HIS A 63 -4.65 28.34 -5.29
CA HIS A 63 -3.24 28.36 -4.98
C HIS A 63 -2.68 29.68 -5.55
N LEU A 64 -2.52 30.68 -4.68
CA LEU A 64 -1.99 32.02 -5.00
C LEU A 64 -0.57 31.98 -5.58
N TYR A 65 0.06 30.81 -5.63
CA TYR A 65 1.43 30.63 -6.08
C TYR A 65 1.53 29.44 -7.03
N ASP A 66 1.98 29.71 -8.24
CA ASP A 66 2.35 28.68 -9.21
C ASP A 66 3.68 28.06 -8.77
N SER A 67 3.64 26.79 -8.37
CA SER A 67 4.84 26.02 -7.95
C SER A 67 5.93 25.92 -9.04
N LYS A 68 5.62 26.30 -10.28
CA LYS A 68 6.52 26.21 -11.44
C LYS A 68 7.17 27.54 -11.83
N GLN A 69 6.94 28.62 -11.07
CA GLN A 69 7.53 29.90 -11.42
C GLN A 69 9.03 29.90 -11.13
N ASP A 70 9.85 29.88 -12.18
CA ASP A 70 11.30 29.97 -12.07
C ASP A 70 11.68 31.25 -11.32
N LEU A 71 12.36 31.09 -10.17
CA LEU A 71 12.83 32.20 -9.36
C LEU A 71 13.88 32.99 -10.15
N ASN A 72 13.51 34.17 -10.64
CA ASN A 72 14.43 35.08 -11.30
C ASN A 72 15.49 35.55 -10.29
N ARG A 73 16.70 35.01 -10.41
CA ARG A 73 17.77 35.19 -9.40
C ARG A 73 18.24 36.63 -9.28
N ASP A 74 18.06 37.42 -10.33
CA ASP A 74 18.54 38.80 -10.40
C ASP A 74 17.69 39.75 -9.54
N ASN A 75 16.44 39.35 -9.23
CA ASN A 75 15.53 40.12 -8.37
C ASN A 75 15.48 39.61 -6.92
N LEU A 76 16.31 38.64 -6.55
CA LEU A 76 16.35 38.13 -5.18
C LEU A 76 17.07 39.12 -4.27
N LEU A 77 16.40 39.55 -3.21
CA LEU A 77 17.02 40.35 -2.14
C LEU A 77 18.14 39.53 -1.49
N LYS A 78 19.32 40.15 -1.31
CA LYS A 78 20.45 39.51 -0.63
C LYS A 78 20.07 39.26 0.83
N ALA A 79 20.32 38.05 1.32
CA ALA A 79 20.04 37.70 2.71
C ALA A 79 20.80 38.65 3.66
N PRO A 80 20.14 39.29 4.63
CA PRO A 80 20.78 40.23 5.55
C PRO A 80 21.47 39.47 6.68
N LEU A 81 22.56 38.77 6.32
CA LEU A 81 23.40 37.97 7.21
C LEU A 81 24.00 38.79 8.37
N ASP A 82 24.15 40.11 8.16
CA ASP A 82 24.72 41.03 9.15
C ASP A 82 23.71 41.49 10.21
N ASN A 83 22.42 41.19 10.04
CA ASN A 83 21.39 41.61 10.99
C ASN A 83 21.36 40.68 12.20
N LYS A 84 21.75 41.19 13.37
CA LYS A 84 21.77 40.45 14.65
C LYS A 84 20.40 39.93 15.11
N LYS A 85 19.29 40.45 14.56
CA LYS A 85 17.92 39.94 14.78
C LYS A 85 17.51 38.85 13.77
N TYR A 86 18.32 38.63 12.73
CA TYR A 86 18.09 37.56 11.77
C TYR A 86 18.49 36.25 12.44
N VAL A 87 17.48 35.46 12.79
CA VAL A 87 17.69 34.10 13.27
C VAL A 87 17.89 33.25 12.02
N ASP A 88 19.01 32.54 11.93
CA ASP A 88 19.16 31.45 10.97
C ASP A 88 18.09 30.41 11.31
N ILE A 89 16.96 30.47 10.62
CA ILE A 89 15.98 29.39 10.64
C ILE A 89 16.64 28.26 9.87
N ILE A 90 17.44 27.45 10.56
CA ILE A 90 17.86 26.15 10.04
C ILE A 90 16.58 25.33 9.90
N ILE A 91 15.98 25.36 8.70
CA ILE A 91 14.86 24.49 8.37
C ILE A 91 15.40 23.07 8.40
N LYS A 92 15.19 22.38 9.52
CA LYS A 92 15.50 20.96 9.63
C LYS A 92 14.76 20.24 8.52
N LYS A 93 15.47 19.41 7.76
CA LYS A 93 14.83 18.55 6.76
C LYS A 93 13.67 17.81 7.43
N PRO A 94 12.49 17.75 6.79
CA PRO A 94 11.38 16.99 7.35
C PRO A 94 11.83 15.56 7.57
N LYS A 95 11.43 14.96 8.70
CA LYS A 95 11.65 13.53 8.91
C LYS A 95 10.92 12.78 7.81
N GLU A 96 11.59 11.82 7.20
CA GLU A 96 10.96 10.93 6.23
C GLU A 96 9.78 10.22 6.91
N THR A 97 8.66 10.13 6.19
CA THR A 97 7.50 9.41 6.68
C THR A 97 7.79 7.91 6.66
N GLU A 98 7.15 7.16 7.56
CA GLU A 98 7.29 5.69 7.60
C GLU A 98 7.00 5.06 6.23
N PHE A 99 6.02 5.59 5.50
CA PHE A 99 5.68 5.16 4.14
C PHE A 99 6.84 5.33 3.15
N MET A 100 7.58 6.44 3.21
CA MET A 100 8.71 6.68 2.31
C MET A 100 9.88 5.75 2.63
N VAL A 101 10.10 5.45 3.91
CA VAL A 101 11.12 4.48 4.35
C VAL A 101 10.79 3.09 3.81
N ASP A 102 9.55 2.63 3.96
CA ASP A 102 9.15 1.30 3.48
C ASP A 102 9.23 1.16 1.94
N ILE A 103 8.95 2.22 1.20
CA ILE A 103 9.07 2.21 -0.27
C ILE A 103 10.53 2.20 -0.73
N PHE A 104 11.44 2.71 0.09
CA PHE A 104 12.85 2.73 -0.27
C PHE A 104 13.40 1.33 -0.52
N ASP A 105 12.91 0.32 0.20
CA ASP A 105 13.28 -1.08 0.00
C ASP A 105 12.82 -1.62 -1.37
N ILE A 106 11.66 -1.15 -1.86
CA ILE A 106 11.13 -1.52 -3.17
C ILE A 106 12.02 -0.99 -4.29
N LYS A 107 12.61 0.20 -4.13
CA LYS A 107 13.50 0.81 -5.13
C LYS A 107 14.67 -0.12 -5.50
N ASN A 108 15.33 -0.70 -4.50
CA ASN A 108 16.44 -1.63 -4.71
C ASN A 108 16.02 -2.87 -5.50
N ILE A 109 14.79 -3.38 -5.28
CA ILE A 109 14.26 -4.54 -6.00
C ILE A 109 14.02 -4.16 -7.47
N ILE A 110 13.44 -2.99 -7.73
CA ILE A 110 13.20 -2.48 -9.10
C ILE A 110 14.52 -2.32 -9.85
N GLU A 111 15.56 -1.77 -9.23
CA GLU A 111 16.87 -1.61 -9.88
C GLU A 111 17.49 -2.96 -10.25
N LYS A 112 17.39 -3.96 -9.36
CA LYS A 112 17.83 -5.34 -9.66
C LYS A 112 17.01 -5.97 -10.78
N LEU A 113 15.69 -5.75 -10.80
CA LEU A 113 14.80 -6.25 -11.85
C LEU A 113 15.15 -5.64 -13.21
N LYS A 114 15.38 -4.32 -13.26
CA LYS A 114 15.81 -3.61 -14.47
C LYS A 114 17.13 -4.18 -15.00
N LYS A 115 18.12 -4.32 -14.12
CA LYS A 115 19.40 -4.95 -14.50
C LYS A 115 19.20 -6.39 -14.99
N CYS A 116 18.30 -7.16 -14.37
CA CYS A 116 17.99 -8.52 -14.83
C CYS A 116 17.44 -8.51 -16.26
N ILE A 117 16.54 -7.58 -16.59
CA ILE A 117 15.97 -7.44 -17.94
C ILE A 117 17.07 -7.10 -18.97
N ASP A 118 18.01 -6.23 -18.62
CA ASP A 118 19.04 -5.77 -19.56
C ASP A 118 20.19 -6.78 -19.76
N THR A 119 20.53 -7.57 -18.73
CA THR A 119 21.79 -8.34 -18.72
C THR A 119 21.60 -9.84 -18.96
N THR A 120 20.45 -10.42 -18.61
CA THR A 120 20.33 -11.90 -18.58
C THR A 120 18.89 -12.36 -18.80
N ASN A 121 18.69 -13.20 -19.82
CA ASN A 121 17.40 -13.87 -20.09
C ASN A 121 17.09 -15.03 -19.13
N ASP A 122 17.62 -15.02 -17.90
CA ASP A 122 17.31 -16.04 -16.91
C ASP A 122 15.89 -15.80 -16.34
N ILE A 123 14.95 -16.60 -16.83
CA ILE A 123 13.54 -16.54 -16.46
C ILE A 123 13.35 -16.89 -14.99
N GLN A 124 14.14 -17.79 -14.41
CA GLN A 124 14.00 -18.16 -13.00
C GLN A 124 14.39 -17.00 -12.10
N ARG A 125 15.56 -16.39 -12.38
CA ARG A 125 16.02 -15.20 -11.66
C ARG A 125 15.05 -14.03 -11.79
N PHE A 126 14.52 -13.81 -13.00
CA PHE A 126 13.48 -12.80 -13.21
C PHE A 126 12.25 -13.07 -12.35
N ASN A 127 11.73 -14.30 -12.36
CA ASN A 127 10.54 -14.66 -11.60
C ASN A 127 10.76 -14.55 -10.08
N SER A 128 11.93 -14.91 -9.56
CA SER A 128 12.25 -14.74 -8.14
C SER A 128 12.26 -13.26 -7.72
N LEU A 129 12.91 -12.40 -8.50
CA LEU A 129 12.93 -10.94 -8.24
C LEU A 129 11.52 -10.34 -8.37
N ASN A 130 10.76 -10.79 -9.36
CA ASN A 130 9.41 -10.31 -9.60
C ASN A 130 8.44 -10.73 -8.48
N SER A 131 8.54 -11.97 -7.99
CA SER A 131 7.78 -12.42 -6.82
C SER A 131 8.13 -11.58 -5.59
N ASN A 132 9.42 -11.34 -5.35
CA ASN A 132 9.87 -10.51 -4.23
C ASN A 132 9.32 -9.08 -4.32
N LEU A 133 9.30 -8.48 -5.52
CA LEU A 133 8.68 -7.17 -5.75
C LEU A 133 7.20 -7.18 -5.39
N ILE A 134 6.46 -8.17 -5.90
CA ILE A 134 5.02 -8.33 -5.66
C ILE A 134 4.71 -8.48 -4.18
N ASP A 135 5.50 -9.28 -3.45
CA ASP A 135 5.31 -9.53 -2.02
C ASP A 135 5.51 -8.25 -1.20
N ASN A 136 6.56 -7.47 -1.52
CA ASN A 136 6.81 -6.19 -0.87
C ASN A 136 5.69 -5.17 -1.16
N ILE A 137 5.22 -5.08 -2.40
CA ILE A 137 4.08 -4.18 -2.73
C ILE A 137 2.80 -4.64 -2.02
N THR A 138 2.57 -5.95 -1.91
CA THR A 138 1.41 -6.51 -1.19
C THR A 138 1.50 -6.23 0.31
N TYR A 139 2.71 -6.17 0.87
CA TYR A 139 2.92 -5.73 2.25
C TYR A 139 2.54 -4.26 2.45
N ILE A 140 2.97 -3.36 1.54
CA ILE A 140 2.56 -1.94 1.56
C ILE A 140 1.05 -1.81 1.46
N GLU A 141 0.42 -2.54 0.54
CA GLU A 141 -1.04 -2.55 0.39
C GLU A 141 -1.72 -2.88 1.72
N LYS A 142 -1.30 -3.96 2.37
CA LYS A 142 -1.89 -4.39 3.65
C LYS A 142 -1.62 -3.40 4.78
N LYS A 143 -0.42 -2.81 4.84
CA LYS A 143 0.00 -1.91 5.92
C LYS A 143 -0.70 -0.55 5.86
N TYR A 144 -0.99 -0.05 4.65
CA TYR A 144 -1.51 1.29 4.42
C TYR A 144 -2.97 1.36 3.96
N LYS A 145 -3.63 0.21 3.79
CA LYS A 145 -5.06 0.14 3.53
C LYS A 145 -5.87 0.86 4.61
N GLY A 146 -6.75 1.77 4.18
CA GLY A 146 -7.59 2.59 5.06
C GLY A 146 -6.87 3.74 5.75
N LYS A 147 -5.59 3.99 5.42
CA LYS A 147 -4.83 5.15 5.91
C LYS A 147 -4.76 6.26 4.86
N VAL A 148 -4.28 7.44 5.25
CA VAL A 148 -4.19 8.62 4.36
C VAL A 148 -3.26 8.35 3.18
N GLU A 149 -2.24 7.51 3.37
CA GLU A 149 -1.25 7.13 2.36
C GLU A 149 -1.84 6.35 1.18
N GLU A 150 -2.99 5.70 1.35
CA GLU A 150 -3.72 5.04 0.26
C GLU A 150 -4.10 6.02 -0.86
N ASN A 151 -4.31 7.30 -0.51
CA ASN A 151 -4.64 8.34 -1.48
C ASN A 151 -3.42 8.84 -2.27
N TYR A 152 -2.20 8.50 -1.84
CA TYR A 152 -0.99 8.94 -2.52
C TYR A 152 -0.89 8.32 -3.91
N GLN A 153 -0.45 9.14 -4.87
CA GLN A 153 -0.26 8.69 -6.25
C GLN A 153 0.72 7.50 -6.31
N LEU A 154 1.81 7.58 -5.54
CA LEU A 154 2.84 6.55 -5.49
C LEU A 154 2.27 5.19 -5.04
N TYR A 155 1.39 5.18 -4.05
CA TYR A 155 0.72 3.96 -3.59
C TYR A 155 -0.06 3.30 -4.73
N LYS A 156 -0.88 4.07 -5.45
CA LYS A 156 -1.67 3.59 -6.59
C LYS A 156 -0.78 3.06 -7.72
N THR A 157 0.30 3.77 -8.02
CA THR A 157 1.29 3.36 -9.05
C THR A 157 1.97 2.05 -8.67
N LEU A 158 2.35 1.85 -7.41
CA LEU A 158 2.93 0.59 -6.94
C LEU A 158 1.96 -0.58 -7.10
N LEU A 159 0.68 -0.40 -6.73
CA LEU A 159 -0.33 -1.45 -6.92
C LEU A 159 -0.52 -1.79 -8.39
N ASN A 160 -0.51 -0.80 -9.28
CA ASN A 160 -0.59 -1.05 -10.72
C ASN A 160 0.65 -1.81 -11.22
N LEU A 161 1.85 -1.40 -10.78
CA LEU A 161 3.09 -2.07 -11.11
C LEU A 161 3.06 -3.54 -10.70
N ALA A 162 2.56 -3.88 -9.51
CA ALA A 162 2.43 -5.28 -9.08
C ALA A 162 1.46 -6.10 -9.94
N LYS A 163 0.39 -5.47 -10.46
CA LYS A 163 -0.55 -6.13 -11.38
C LYS A 163 0.11 -6.41 -12.73
N GLU A 164 0.74 -5.39 -13.31
CA GLU A 164 1.45 -5.52 -14.60
C GLU A 164 2.60 -6.53 -14.51
N SER A 165 3.36 -6.47 -13.41
CA SER A 165 4.43 -7.41 -13.07
C SER A 165 3.95 -8.85 -12.98
N ARG A 166 2.79 -9.12 -12.36
CA ARG A 166 2.18 -10.47 -12.36
C ARG A 166 1.89 -10.94 -13.78
N THR A 167 1.16 -10.14 -14.55
CA THR A 167 0.81 -10.48 -15.94
C THR A 167 2.03 -10.78 -16.79
N LEU A 168 3.08 -9.95 -16.68
CA LEU A 168 4.33 -10.13 -17.41
C LEU A 168 5.03 -11.44 -17.01
N SER A 169 5.07 -11.78 -15.72
CA SER A 169 5.69 -13.04 -15.28
C SER A 169 4.95 -14.27 -15.77
N THR A 170 3.61 -14.24 -15.74
CA THR A 170 2.78 -15.31 -16.30
C THR A 170 3.04 -15.47 -17.79
N LEU A 171 3.04 -14.38 -18.54
CA LEU A 171 3.30 -14.39 -19.98
C LEU A 171 4.68 -14.96 -20.32
N ARG A 172 5.72 -14.61 -19.55
CA ARG A 172 7.07 -15.15 -19.73
C ARG A 172 7.13 -16.65 -19.43
N MET A 173 6.43 -17.12 -18.40
CA MET A 173 6.35 -18.54 -18.05
C MET A 173 5.62 -19.35 -19.14
N GLU A 174 4.50 -18.82 -19.63
CA GLU A 174 3.73 -19.41 -20.73
C GLU A 174 4.57 -19.45 -22.00
N ALA A 175 5.24 -18.36 -22.36
CA ALA A 175 6.13 -18.31 -23.52
C ALA A 175 7.23 -19.38 -23.45
N GLN A 176 7.84 -19.59 -22.27
CA GLN A 176 8.82 -20.65 -22.07
C GLN A 176 8.22 -22.05 -22.23
N THR A 177 7.00 -22.25 -21.73
CA THR A 177 6.30 -23.53 -21.82
C THR A 177 5.94 -23.84 -23.27
N TYR A 178 5.35 -22.88 -23.98
CA TYR A 178 4.92 -23.03 -25.36
C TYR A 178 6.07 -23.05 -26.37
N SER A 179 7.21 -22.40 -26.07
CA SER A 179 8.42 -22.47 -26.91
C SER A 179 8.87 -23.91 -27.18
N LYS A 180 8.67 -24.84 -26.23
CA LYS A 180 8.98 -26.27 -26.40
C LYS A 180 8.10 -26.97 -27.43
N TYR A 181 6.88 -26.47 -27.63
CA TYR A 181 5.88 -27.06 -28.52
C TYR A 181 5.78 -26.31 -29.86
N MET A 182 6.49 -25.19 -30.02
CA MET A 182 6.63 -24.56 -31.33
C MET A 182 7.48 -25.46 -32.22
N MET A 183 6.86 -26.03 -33.25
CA MET A 183 7.54 -26.79 -34.28
C MET A 183 8.39 -25.83 -35.12
N TYR A 184 9.65 -25.64 -34.73
CA TYR A 184 10.62 -24.97 -35.57
C TYR A 184 10.99 -25.90 -36.74
N SER A 185 10.24 -25.83 -37.84
CA SER A 185 10.68 -26.35 -39.14
C SER A 185 11.30 -25.20 -39.96
N GLY A 186 12.36 -25.51 -40.74
CA GLY A 186 13.05 -24.53 -41.58
C GLY A 186 13.97 -23.55 -40.82
N GLU A 187 13.99 -22.27 -41.24
CA GLU A 187 14.89 -21.22 -40.73
C GLU A 187 14.71 -20.90 -39.23
N GLY A 188 13.59 -21.30 -38.63
CA GLY A 188 13.30 -21.11 -37.20
C GLY A 188 14.14 -21.97 -36.26
N ALA A 189 14.80 -23.02 -36.76
CA ALA A 189 15.65 -23.90 -35.95
C ALA A 189 16.90 -23.21 -35.37
N LYS A 190 17.29 -22.04 -35.92
CA LYS A 190 18.43 -21.24 -35.45
C LYS A 190 18.22 -20.60 -34.07
N TYR A 191 16.98 -20.58 -33.58
CA TYR A 191 16.60 -19.97 -32.30
C TYR A 191 16.40 -21.00 -31.18
N LYS A 192 16.82 -22.24 -31.40
CA LYS A 192 16.85 -23.28 -30.38
C LYS A 192 17.99 -22.95 -29.40
N ILE A 193 17.64 -22.41 -28.23
CA ILE A 193 18.54 -22.22 -27.07
C ILE A 193 18.63 -23.55 -26.32
#